data_AF-A0A535D7Y0-F1
#
_entry.id   AF-A0A535D7Y0-F1
#
_cell.length_a   1.000
_cell.length_b   1.000
_cell.length_c   1.000
_cell.angle_alpha   90.00
_cell.angle_beta   90.00
_cell.angle_gamma   90.00
#
_symmetry.space_group_name_H-M   'P 1'
#
loop_
_entity.id
_entity.type
_entity.pdbx_description
1 polymer ?
#
loop_
_entity_poly.entity_id
_entity_poly.type
_entity_poly.pdbx_seq_one_letter_code
_entity_poly.pdbx_strand_id
1 'polypeptide(L)'
;MSTLQAVLSHSVSAGFVAVGIVALGGWVRHRDPISARLACALGLLAACAFLGEINGLRIHPSPLVGLLSVLSLLGSGTALLSLRTLFVPAGPEARRAAILTLSAVAIFTAAVTAITTPGSAMPTVLQAVAGLATVAVWIACVTEPAVRFFIASRDRPAVQRARLRALSLGFLMIVVALVGALVAGTFGLTPAKGATGIVVECVALLAIPLLYASFAPPRWLRRAWREDEEHAYERATEALMLFSPDRATVARRGLEWAMRLVGAQAGAVVAVDGEVLASDGVSPDELAVLRQTAGDRAQAGSGRIGSRQMRHIASLTLPVGDGPVHLLVVSGPFSPLFGSEEQSRLEQYASSIALALDRVRLSEEVASRSAELEAVIDAINDMGEGLLVRSNGRVIFANDAYRTITGASASDLMYDAGSTRPT
;
A
#
# COMPACT_ATOMS: atom_id res chain seq x y z
N MET A 1 -2.69 -10.91 -46.02
CA MET A 1 -2.11 -10.54 -44.71
C MET A 1 -0.62 -10.82 -44.84
N SER A 2 0.24 -9.92 -44.40
CA SER A 2 1.66 -10.29 -44.26
C SER A 2 1.74 -11.42 -43.24
N THR A 3 2.58 -12.41 -43.50
CA THR A 3 2.79 -13.56 -42.59
C THR A 3 3.06 -13.10 -41.16
N LEU A 4 3.81 -12.01 -41.00
CA LEU A 4 4.11 -11.37 -39.72
C LEU A 4 2.86 -10.97 -38.92
N GLN A 5 1.87 -10.35 -39.57
CA GLN A 5 0.68 -9.88 -38.87
C GLN A 5 -0.22 -11.03 -38.41
N ALA A 6 -0.31 -12.10 -39.21
CA ALA A 6 -1.02 -13.31 -38.77
C ALA A 6 -0.35 -13.88 -37.51
N VAL A 7 0.98 -13.99 -37.51
CA VAL A 7 1.75 -14.48 -36.35
C VAL A 7 1.53 -13.61 -35.11
N LEU A 8 1.54 -12.29 -35.25
CA LEU A 8 1.30 -11.36 -34.15
C LEU A 8 -0.12 -11.48 -33.58
N SER A 9 -1.15 -11.48 -34.44
CA SER A 9 -2.54 -11.70 -34.03
C SER A 9 -2.73 -13.01 -33.26
N HIS A 10 -2.17 -14.13 -33.76
CA HIS A 10 -2.21 -15.43 -33.09
C HIS A 10 -1.48 -15.39 -31.73
N SER A 11 -0.34 -14.67 -31.67
CA SER A 11 0.45 -14.52 -30.44
C SER A 11 -0.30 -13.71 -29.37
N VAL A 12 -1.00 -12.64 -29.78
CA VAL A 12 -1.82 -11.82 -28.88
C VAL A 12 -2.98 -12.65 -28.29
N SER A 13 -3.70 -13.39 -29.14
CA SER A 13 -4.80 -14.25 -28.69
C SER A 13 -4.29 -15.34 -27.72
N ALA A 14 -3.24 -16.07 -28.10
CA ALA A 14 -2.62 -17.09 -27.26
C ALA A 14 -2.14 -16.51 -25.91
N GLY A 15 -1.56 -15.30 -25.92
CA GLY A 15 -1.11 -14.62 -24.72
C GLY A 15 -2.24 -14.20 -23.78
N PHE A 16 -3.36 -13.70 -24.31
CA PHE A 16 -4.54 -13.41 -23.50
C PHE A 16 -5.16 -14.67 -22.91
N VAL A 17 -5.25 -15.75 -23.69
CA VAL A 17 -5.71 -17.06 -23.21
C VAL A 17 -4.80 -17.57 -22.08
N ALA A 18 -3.48 -17.50 -22.24
CA ALA A 18 -2.53 -17.89 -21.21
C ALA A 18 -2.72 -17.07 -19.92
N VAL A 19 -2.83 -15.74 -20.02
CA VAL A 19 -3.09 -14.84 -18.89
C VAL A 19 -4.42 -15.17 -18.20
N GLY A 20 -5.49 -15.42 -18.98
CA GLY A 20 -6.79 -15.83 -18.45
C GLY A 20 -6.73 -17.16 -17.69
N ILE A 21 -6.02 -18.16 -18.21
CA ILE A 21 -5.81 -19.45 -17.54
C ILE A 21 -5.05 -19.28 -16.23
N VAL A 22 -3.97 -18.48 -16.21
CA VAL A 22 -3.21 -18.26 -14.98
C VAL A 22 -4.04 -17.52 -13.94
N ALA A 23 -4.84 -16.53 -14.35
CA ALA A 23 -5.76 -15.82 -13.45
C ALA A 23 -6.80 -16.77 -12.83
N LEU A 24 -7.39 -17.66 -13.63
CA LEU A 24 -8.31 -18.70 -13.16
C LEU A 24 -7.63 -19.68 -12.19
N GLY A 25 -6.42 -20.15 -12.51
CA GLY A 25 -5.63 -21.00 -11.62
C GLY A 25 -5.30 -20.32 -10.29
N GLY A 26 -4.99 -19.02 -10.33
CA GLY A 26 -4.80 -18.17 -9.15
C GLY A 26 -6.04 -18.12 -8.26
N TRP A 27 -7.22 -17.92 -8.86
CA TRP A 27 -8.49 -17.95 -8.14
C TRP A 27 -8.81 -19.31 -7.53
N VAL A 28 -8.62 -20.41 -8.28
CA VAL A 28 -8.88 -21.77 -7.78
C VAL A 28 -8.05 -22.07 -6.54
N ARG A 29 -6.80 -21.56 -6.49
CA ARG A 29 -5.86 -21.78 -5.40
C ARG A 29 -6.10 -20.92 -4.15
N HIS A 30 -6.45 -19.64 -4.32
CA HIS A 30 -6.56 -18.69 -3.19
C HIS A 30 -8.00 -18.40 -2.76
N ARG A 31 -8.98 -18.63 -3.64
CA ARG A 31 -10.44 -18.46 -3.40
C ARG A 31 -10.86 -17.12 -2.82
N ASP A 32 -10.06 -16.07 -3.03
CA ASP A 32 -10.32 -14.74 -2.51
C ASP A 32 -11.21 -13.91 -3.46
N PRO A 33 -11.98 -12.93 -2.92
CA PRO A 33 -12.90 -12.12 -3.71
C PRO A 33 -12.23 -11.25 -4.80
N ILE A 34 -10.96 -10.86 -4.59
CA ILE A 34 -10.19 -10.05 -5.53
C ILE A 34 -9.78 -10.91 -6.72
N SER A 35 -9.14 -12.06 -6.47
CA SER A 35 -8.76 -13.00 -7.54
C SER A 35 -9.95 -13.53 -8.33
N ALA A 36 -11.11 -13.72 -7.69
CA ALA A 36 -12.33 -14.15 -8.39
C ALA A 36 -12.77 -13.15 -9.47
N ARG A 37 -12.81 -11.85 -9.14
CA ARG A 37 -13.22 -10.80 -10.08
C ARG A 37 -12.18 -10.55 -11.15
N LEU A 38 -10.90 -10.63 -10.78
CA LEU A 38 -9.79 -10.49 -11.73
C LEU A 38 -9.75 -11.66 -12.72
N ALA A 39 -9.96 -12.90 -12.24
CA ALA A 39 -10.09 -14.08 -13.08
C ALA A 39 -11.32 -13.99 -14.01
N CYS A 40 -12.43 -13.45 -13.52
CA CYS A 40 -13.61 -13.19 -14.37
C CYS A 40 -13.30 -12.14 -15.45
N ALA A 41 -12.68 -11.01 -15.10
CA ALA A 41 -12.33 -9.96 -16.06
C ALA A 41 -11.37 -10.45 -17.14
N LEU A 42 -10.26 -11.06 -16.74
CA LEU A 42 -9.24 -11.56 -17.68
C LEU A 42 -9.71 -12.80 -18.45
N GLY A 43 -10.48 -13.69 -17.81
CA GLY A 43 -11.05 -14.87 -18.46
C GLY A 43 -12.07 -14.51 -19.54
N LEU A 44 -12.93 -13.53 -19.27
CA LEU A 44 -13.89 -13.02 -20.27
C LEU A 44 -13.18 -12.25 -21.39
N LEU A 45 -12.12 -11.50 -21.09
CA LEU A 45 -11.30 -10.85 -22.11
C LEU A 45 -10.58 -11.86 -23.01
N ALA A 46 -10.03 -12.92 -22.41
CA ALA A 46 -9.44 -14.05 -23.13
C ALA A 46 -10.47 -14.78 -24.00
N ALA A 47 -11.68 -15.01 -23.49
CA ALA A 47 -12.78 -15.58 -24.26
C ALA A 47 -13.15 -14.68 -25.45
N CYS A 48 -13.22 -13.35 -25.27
CA CYS A 48 -13.45 -12.42 -26.36
C CYS A 48 -12.36 -12.51 -27.45
N ALA A 49 -11.08 -12.51 -27.07
CA ALA A 49 -9.97 -12.63 -28.01
C ALA A 49 -10.04 -13.93 -28.82
N PHE A 50 -10.24 -15.05 -28.12
CA PHE A 50 -10.31 -16.39 -28.71
C PHE A 50 -11.53 -16.57 -29.63
N LEU A 51 -12.71 -16.11 -29.20
CA LEU A 51 -13.93 -16.17 -30.00
C LEU A 51 -13.83 -15.29 -31.26
N GLY A 52 -13.24 -14.09 -31.14
CA GLY A 52 -12.99 -13.21 -32.27
C GLY A 52 -12.08 -13.84 -33.31
N GLU A 53 -11.01 -14.50 -32.88
CA GLU A 53 -10.08 -15.22 -33.75
C GLU A 53 -10.73 -16.41 -34.44
N ILE A 54 -11.46 -17.26 -33.70
CA ILE A 54 -12.20 -18.39 -34.27
C ILE A 54 -13.19 -17.90 -35.33
N ASN A 55 -13.88 -16.79 -35.07
CA ASN A 55 -14.86 -16.26 -36.01
C ASN A 55 -14.19 -15.70 -37.27
N GLY A 56 -13.00 -15.11 -37.14
CA GLY A 56 -12.20 -14.59 -38.25
C GLY A 56 -11.58 -15.67 -39.14
N LEU A 57 -11.38 -16.89 -38.62
CA LEU A 57 -10.91 -18.03 -39.40
C LEU A 57 -12.01 -18.70 -40.24
N ARG A 58 -13.29 -18.41 -39.97
CA ARG A 58 -14.41 -19.00 -40.69
C ARG A 58 -14.68 -18.24 -41.99
N ILE A 59 -14.96 -18.99 -43.06
CA ILE A 59 -15.42 -18.44 -44.34
C ILE A 59 -16.76 -17.69 -44.16
N HIS A 60 -17.64 -18.22 -43.30
CA HIS A 60 -18.90 -17.61 -42.91
C HIS A 60 -18.89 -17.32 -41.41
N PRO A 61 -18.68 -16.06 -40.98
CA PRO A 61 -18.72 -15.69 -39.58
C PRO A 61 -20.06 -16.06 -38.95
N SER A 62 -20.01 -16.69 -37.78
CA SER A 62 -21.21 -17.07 -37.04
C SER A 62 -21.70 -15.86 -36.21
N PRO A 63 -22.99 -15.46 -36.35
CA PRO A 63 -23.56 -14.38 -35.55
C PRO A 63 -23.58 -14.73 -34.06
N LEU A 64 -23.74 -16.02 -33.71
CA LEU A 64 -23.69 -16.50 -32.33
C LEU A 64 -22.30 -16.31 -31.72
N VAL A 65 -21.24 -16.63 -32.46
CA VAL A 65 -19.85 -16.44 -31.96
C VAL A 65 -19.55 -14.94 -31.80
N GLY A 66 -20.02 -14.10 -32.73
CA GLY A 66 -19.92 -12.64 -32.61
C GLY A 66 -20.64 -12.11 -31.37
N LEU A 67 -21.87 -12.57 -31.11
CA LEU A 67 -22.64 -12.20 -29.92
C LEU A 67 -21.93 -12.63 -28.63
N LEU A 68 -21.43 -13.86 -28.56
CA LEU A 68 -20.67 -14.34 -27.40
C LEU A 68 -19.38 -13.54 -27.19
N SER A 69 -18.71 -13.12 -28.26
CA SER A 69 -17.53 -12.24 -28.17
C SER A 69 -17.90 -10.89 -27.57
N VAL A 70 -18.99 -10.26 -28.03
CA VAL A 70 -19.49 -8.99 -27.49
C VAL A 70 -19.88 -9.10 -26.02
N LEU A 71 -20.59 -10.17 -25.66
CA LEU A 71 -20.97 -10.43 -24.26
C LEU A 71 -19.74 -10.67 -23.37
N SER A 72 -18.74 -11.37 -23.88
CA SER A 72 -17.46 -11.58 -23.18
C SER A 72 -16.71 -10.26 -22.99
N LEU A 73 -16.68 -9.40 -24.02
CA LEU A 73 -16.09 -8.08 -23.93
C LEU A 73 -16.79 -7.23 -22.86
N LEU A 74 -18.11 -7.04 -22.95
CA LEU A 74 -18.87 -6.24 -21.98
C LEU A 74 -18.83 -6.84 -20.56
N GLY A 75 -18.85 -8.17 -20.46
CA GLY A 75 -18.70 -8.88 -19.20
C GLY A 75 -17.34 -8.62 -18.54
N SER A 76 -16.25 -8.56 -19.32
CA SER A 76 -14.92 -8.23 -18.79
C SER A 76 -14.86 -6.83 -18.16
N GLY A 77 -15.49 -5.83 -18.80
CA GLY A 77 -15.58 -4.46 -18.26
C GLY A 77 -16.45 -4.41 -16.99
N THR A 78 -17.54 -5.17 -16.96
CA THR A 78 -18.41 -5.30 -15.78
C THR A 78 -17.65 -5.92 -14.60
N ALA A 79 -16.89 -6.98 -14.86
CA ALA A 79 -16.07 -7.64 -13.85
C ALA A 79 -15.02 -6.68 -13.28
N LEU A 80 -14.41 -5.81 -14.11
CA LEU A 80 -13.46 -4.79 -13.64
C LEU A 80 -14.12 -3.69 -12.81
N LEU A 81 -15.32 -3.22 -13.18
CA LEU A 81 -16.10 -2.31 -12.34
C LEU A 81 -16.46 -2.97 -11.00
N SER A 82 -16.81 -4.26 -11.01
CA SER A 82 -17.06 -5.01 -9.78
C SER A 82 -15.80 -5.11 -8.91
N LEU A 83 -14.62 -5.25 -9.52
CA LEU A 83 -13.34 -5.22 -8.82
C LEU A 83 -13.12 -3.84 -8.19
N ARG A 84 -13.42 -2.75 -8.92
CA ARG A 84 -13.35 -1.38 -8.39
C ARG A 84 -14.25 -1.19 -7.17
N THR A 85 -15.42 -1.82 -7.12
CA THR A 85 -16.31 -1.71 -5.94
C THR A 85 -15.74 -2.33 -4.66
N LEU A 86 -14.75 -3.23 -4.77
CA LEU A 86 -14.04 -3.73 -3.58
C LEU A 86 -13.09 -2.70 -2.97
N PHE A 87 -12.55 -1.80 -3.78
CA PHE A 87 -11.59 -0.78 -3.33
C PHE A 87 -12.27 0.55 -2.98
N VAL A 88 -13.29 0.93 -3.76
CA VAL A 88 -14.06 2.16 -3.54
C VAL A 88 -15.54 1.80 -3.68
N PRO A 89 -16.35 1.90 -2.62
CA PRO A 89 -17.80 1.68 -2.73
C PRO A 89 -18.39 2.61 -3.80
N ALA A 90 -19.17 2.06 -4.73
CA ALA A 90 -20.02 2.87 -5.60
C ALA A 90 -21.33 3.13 -4.87
N GLY A 91 -21.89 4.33 -5.01
CA GLY A 91 -23.28 4.56 -4.65
C GLY A 91 -24.20 3.55 -5.37
N PRO A 92 -25.30 3.10 -4.73
CA PRO A 92 -26.19 2.10 -5.31
C PRO A 92 -26.76 2.53 -6.67
N GLU A 93 -26.94 3.84 -6.87
CA GLU A 93 -27.46 4.44 -8.11
C GLU A 93 -26.46 4.36 -9.26
N ALA A 94 -25.19 4.73 -9.02
CA ALA A 94 -24.14 4.62 -10.05
C ALA A 94 -23.94 3.17 -10.51
N ARG A 95 -24.03 2.21 -9.59
CA ARG A 95 -23.97 0.78 -9.93
C ARG A 95 -25.15 0.35 -10.79
N ARG A 96 -26.37 0.79 -10.46
CA ARG A 96 -27.57 0.50 -11.27
C ARG A 96 -27.47 1.13 -12.65
N ALA A 97 -27.06 2.39 -12.75
CA ALA A 97 -26.89 3.09 -14.02
C ALA A 97 -25.86 2.38 -14.92
N ALA A 98 -24.73 1.94 -14.37
CA ALA A 98 -23.74 1.16 -15.11
C ALA A 98 -24.34 -0.16 -15.64
N ILE A 99 -24.98 -0.97 -14.79
CA ILE A 99 -25.57 -2.24 -15.20
C ILE A 99 -26.66 -2.05 -16.26
N LEU A 100 -27.50 -1.03 -16.11
CA LEU A 100 -28.55 -0.70 -17.08
C LEU A 100 -27.96 -0.28 -18.43
N THR A 101 -26.93 0.56 -18.42
CA THR A 101 -26.25 1.02 -19.64
C THR A 101 -25.60 -0.16 -20.38
N LEU A 102 -24.91 -1.05 -19.66
CA LEU A 102 -24.25 -2.21 -20.27
C LEU A 102 -25.27 -3.21 -20.80
N SER A 103 -26.34 -3.48 -20.04
CA SER A 103 -27.44 -4.33 -20.49
C SER A 103 -28.11 -3.79 -21.74
N ALA A 104 -28.38 -2.47 -21.76
CA ALA A 104 -29.00 -1.80 -22.91
C ALA A 104 -28.13 -1.91 -24.17
N VAL A 105 -26.82 -1.67 -24.06
CA VAL A 105 -25.89 -1.78 -25.20
C VAL A 105 -25.71 -3.22 -25.66
N ALA A 106 -25.69 -4.19 -24.74
CA ALA A 106 -25.66 -5.62 -25.09
C ALA A 106 -26.92 -6.04 -25.87
N ILE A 107 -28.10 -5.67 -25.37
CA ILE A 107 -29.39 -5.96 -26.02
C ILE A 107 -29.48 -5.28 -27.38
N PHE A 108 -29.10 -4.00 -27.47
CA PHE A 108 -29.09 -3.25 -28.72
C PHE A 108 -28.20 -3.93 -29.77
N THR A 109 -26.98 -4.32 -29.38
CA THR A 109 -26.04 -4.99 -30.30
C THR A 109 -26.55 -6.37 -30.73
N ALA A 110 -27.17 -7.12 -29.82
CA ALA A 110 -27.80 -8.40 -30.14
C ALA A 110 -28.96 -8.25 -31.12
N ALA A 111 -29.85 -7.27 -30.89
CA ALA A 111 -30.99 -7.00 -31.76
C ALA A 111 -30.54 -6.59 -33.17
N VAL A 112 -29.55 -5.69 -33.28
CA VAL A 112 -29.00 -5.26 -34.56
C VAL A 112 -28.38 -6.45 -35.31
N THR A 113 -27.66 -7.33 -34.61
CA THR A 113 -27.05 -8.54 -35.20
C THR A 113 -28.10 -9.54 -35.68
N ALA A 114 -29.23 -9.66 -34.99
CA ALA A 114 -30.30 -10.61 -35.35
C ALA A 114 -31.11 -10.17 -36.59
N ILE A 115 -31.27 -8.87 -36.80
CA ILE A 115 -32.11 -8.30 -37.87
C ILE A 115 -31.31 -8.10 -39.18
N THR A 116 -29.98 -8.12 -39.12
CA THR A 116 -29.14 -7.89 -40.30
C THR A 116 -28.79 -9.19 -41.03
N THR A 117 -28.96 -9.18 -42.35
CA THR A 117 -28.69 -10.33 -43.22
C THR A 117 -27.18 -10.61 -43.35
N PRO A 118 -26.74 -11.88 -43.21
CA PRO A 118 -25.35 -12.25 -43.45
C PRO A 118 -24.99 -12.05 -44.93
N GLY A 119 -23.94 -11.29 -45.24
CA GLY A 119 -23.37 -11.22 -46.59
C GLY A 119 -23.07 -9.82 -47.15
N SER A 120 -23.50 -8.75 -46.48
CA SER A 120 -23.13 -7.39 -46.88
C SER A 120 -21.65 -7.12 -46.60
N ALA A 121 -20.88 -6.78 -47.64
CA ALA A 121 -19.44 -6.51 -47.53
C ALA A 121 -19.10 -5.26 -46.70
N MET A 122 -20.06 -4.37 -46.47
CA MET A 122 -19.93 -3.23 -45.58
C MET A 122 -20.97 -3.28 -44.44
N PRO A 123 -20.58 -2.89 -43.21
CA PRO A 123 -21.53 -2.79 -42.10
C PRO A 123 -22.60 -1.75 -42.41
N THR A 124 -23.86 -2.07 -42.10
CA THR A 124 -24.94 -1.07 -42.12
C THR A 124 -24.63 0.03 -41.09
N VAL A 125 -25.08 1.27 -41.32
CA VAL A 125 -24.90 2.39 -40.36
C VAL A 125 -25.32 1.98 -38.94
N LEU A 126 -26.43 1.24 -38.81
CA LEU A 126 -26.91 0.74 -37.52
C LEU A 126 -25.94 -0.25 -36.85
N GLN A 127 -25.27 -1.12 -37.61
CA GLN A 127 -24.24 -2.03 -37.09
C GLN A 127 -22.99 -1.25 -36.65
N ALA A 128 -22.59 -0.23 -37.41
CA ALA A 128 -21.47 0.63 -37.04
C ALA A 128 -21.75 1.38 -35.72
N VAL A 129 -22.97 1.92 -35.56
CA VAL A 129 -23.40 2.58 -34.32
C VAL A 129 -23.42 1.59 -33.14
N ALA A 130 -23.94 0.38 -33.33
CA ALA A 130 -23.94 -0.65 -32.27
C ALA A 130 -22.52 -1.07 -31.85
N GLY A 131 -21.62 -1.27 -32.82
CA GLY A 131 -20.22 -1.57 -32.56
C GLY A 131 -19.51 -0.44 -31.82
N LEU A 132 -19.71 0.81 -32.27
CA LEU A 132 -19.13 1.99 -31.65
C LEU A 132 -19.64 2.19 -30.22
N ALA A 133 -20.95 2.04 -29.99
CA ALA A 133 -21.54 2.13 -28.66
C ALA A 133 -20.99 1.04 -27.71
N THR A 134 -20.83 -0.19 -28.20
CA THR A 134 -20.22 -1.31 -27.45
C THR A 134 -18.80 -0.97 -27.02
N VAL A 135 -17.96 -0.53 -27.97
CA VAL A 135 -16.58 -0.16 -27.71
C VAL A 135 -16.50 1.04 -26.76
N ALA A 136 -17.30 2.08 -26.98
CA ALA A 136 -17.30 3.29 -26.15
C ALA A 136 -17.69 2.99 -24.70
N VAL A 137 -18.76 2.21 -24.48
CA VAL A 137 -19.18 1.80 -23.13
C VAL A 137 -18.12 0.94 -22.47
N TRP A 138 -17.53 -0.03 -23.20
CA TRP A 138 -16.46 -0.85 -22.65
C TRP A 138 -15.23 -0.02 -22.26
N ILE A 139 -14.80 0.91 -23.11
CA ILE A 139 -13.69 1.84 -22.83
C ILE A 139 -13.96 2.64 -21.56
N ALA A 140 -15.17 3.19 -21.40
CA ALA A 140 -15.54 3.93 -20.20
C ALA A 140 -15.46 3.03 -18.94
N CYS A 141 -15.96 1.80 -19.04
CA CYS A 141 -15.96 0.83 -17.94
C CYS A 141 -14.58 0.32 -17.56
N VAL A 142 -13.62 0.33 -18.49
CA VAL A 142 -12.26 -0.12 -18.22
C VAL A 142 -11.35 1.03 -17.79
N THR A 143 -11.50 2.19 -18.42
CA THR A 143 -10.67 3.37 -18.17
C THR A 143 -10.95 3.95 -16.79
N GLU A 144 -12.21 4.04 -16.35
CA GLU A 144 -12.53 4.59 -15.02
C GLU A 144 -11.87 3.78 -13.88
N PRO A 145 -11.99 2.44 -13.80
CA PRO A 145 -11.27 1.64 -12.82
C PRO A 145 -9.76 1.73 -12.99
N ALA A 146 -9.25 1.64 -14.22
CA ALA A 146 -7.81 1.62 -14.46
C ALA A 146 -7.13 2.92 -13.99
N VAL A 147 -7.72 4.09 -14.31
CA VAL A 147 -7.22 5.38 -13.84
C VAL A 147 -7.33 5.50 -12.33
N ARG A 148 -8.44 5.06 -11.73
CA ARG A 148 -8.59 5.07 -10.27
C ARG A 148 -7.59 4.17 -9.57
N PHE A 149 -7.34 2.96 -10.08
CA PHE A 149 -6.30 2.07 -9.55
C PHE A 149 -4.91 2.67 -9.69
N PHE A 150 -4.63 3.35 -10.81
CA PHE A 150 -3.37 4.04 -11.02
C PHE A 150 -3.15 5.16 -10.01
N ILE A 151 -4.16 6.00 -9.77
CA ILE A 151 -4.10 7.07 -8.77
C ILE A 151 -3.97 6.48 -7.37
N ALA A 152 -4.79 5.49 -7.01
CA ALA A 152 -4.79 4.82 -5.71
C ALA A 152 -3.51 4.01 -5.42
N SER A 153 -2.69 3.72 -6.44
CA SER A 153 -1.41 3.02 -6.27
C SER A 153 -0.37 3.85 -5.52
N ARG A 154 -0.52 5.19 -5.50
CA ARG A 154 0.47 6.11 -4.90
C ARG A 154 0.70 5.82 -3.41
N ASP A 155 -0.37 5.51 -2.69
CA ASP A 155 -0.32 5.36 -1.23
C ASP A 155 -0.15 3.90 -0.78
N ARG A 156 0.25 3.01 -1.70
CA ARG A 156 0.45 1.58 -1.42
C ARG A 156 1.94 1.24 -1.28
N PRO A 157 2.27 0.20 -0.48
CA PRO A 157 3.59 -0.41 -0.47
C PRO A 157 4.07 -0.71 -1.91
N ALA A 158 5.36 -0.53 -2.19
CA ALA A 158 6.02 -0.70 -3.49
C ALA A 158 5.56 -1.94 -4.26
N VAL A 159 5.44 -3.12 -3.62
CA VAL A 159 4.99 -4.34 -4.31
C VAL A 159 3.51 -4.24 -4.72
N GLN A 160 2.65 -3.76 -3.84
CA GLN A 160 1.23 -3.60 -4.13
C GLN A 160 0.99 -2.48 -5.17
N ARG A 161 1.73 -1.38 -5.05
CA ARG A 161 1.78 -0.26 -6.00
C ARG A 161 2.17 -0.76 -7.39
N ALA A 162 3.26 -1.50 -7.50
CA ALA A 162 3.75 -2.02 -8.78
C ALA A 162 2.74 -2.99 -9.42
N ARG A 163 2.11 -3.87 -8.62
CA ARG A 163 1.04 -4.76 -9.11
C ARG A 163 -0.17 -3.99 -9.64
N LEU A 164 -0.63 -2.97 -8.92
CA LEU A 164 -1.77 -2.13 -9.35
C LEU A 164 -1.42 -1.27 -10.57
N ARG A 165 -0.19 -0.76 -10.66
CA ARG A 165 0.31 -0.03 -11.84
C ARG A 165 0.42 -0.94 -13.05
N ALA A 166 0.95 -2.15 -12.90
CA ALA A 166 1.03 -3.12 -13.98
C ALA A 166 -0.37 -3.52 -14.48
N LEU A 167 -1.33 -3.74 -13.57
CA LEU A 167 -2.73 -4.02 -13.92
C LEU A 167 -3.37 -2.86 -14.70
N SER A 168 -3.26 -1.64 -14.18
CA SER A 168 -3.86 -0.44 -14.79
C SER A 168 -3.22 -0.10 -16.13
N LEU A 169 -1.89 -0.10 -16.23
CA LEU A 169 -1.17 0.08 -17.49
C LEU A 169 -1.54 -1.01 -18.50
N GLY A 170 -1.64 -2.28 -18.07
CA GLY A 170 -2.07 -3.38 -18.92
C GLY A 170 -3.45 -3.12 -19.55
N PHE A 171 -4.45 -2.75 -18.75
CA PHE A 171 -5.78 -2.44 -19.27
C PHE A 171 -5.82 -1.16 -20.13
N LEU A 172 -5.09 -0.11 -19.76
CA LEU A 172 -5.00 1.13 -20.54
C LEU A 172 -4.34 0.88 -21.91
N MET A 173 -3.32 0.02 -21.97
CA MET A 173 -2.70 -0.39 -23.23
C MET A 173 -3.69 -1.09 -24.16
N ILE A 174 -4.60 -1.90 -23.61
CA ILE A 174 -5.66 -2.56 -24.39
C ILE A 174 -6.68 -1.54 -24.90
N VAL A 175 -7.04 -0.55 -24.08
CA VAL A 175 -7.88 0.57 -24.52
C VAL A 175 -7.20 1.33 -25.67
N VAL A 176 -5.91 1.64 -25.56
CA VAL A 176 -5.14 2.30 -26.62
C VAL A 176 -5.10 1.45 -27.89
N ALA A 177 -4.84 0.15 -27.78
CA ALA A 177 -4.85 -0.77 -28.93
C ALA A 177 -6.23 -0.80 -29.61
N LEU A 178 -7.31 -0.88 -28.83
CA LEU A 178 -8.68 -0.92 -29.34
C LEU A 178 -9.08 0.39 -30.04
N VAL A 179 -8.75 1.55 -29.44
CA VAL A 179 -8.99 2.86 -30.06
C VAL A 179 -8.16 3.02 -31.33
N GLY A 180 -6.89 2.60 -31.31
CA GLY A 180 -6.03 2.60 -32.49
C GLY A 180 -6.60 1.77 -33.64
N ALA A 181 -7.11 0.57 -33.34
CA ALA A 181 -7.79 -0.27 -34.32
C ALA A 181 -9.04 0.39 -34.90
N LEU A 182 -9.85 1.02 -34.03
CA LEU A 182 -11.09 1.70 -34.43
C LEU A 182 -10.80 2.90 -35.35
N VAL A 183 -9.88 3.78 -34.94
CA VAL A 183 -9.48 4.96 -35.72
C VAL A 183 -8.89 4.56 -37.07
N ALA A 184 -8.02 3.55 -37.10
CA ALA A 184 -7.47 3.04 -38.35
C ALA A 184 -8.59 2.53 -39.30
N GLY A 185 -9.58 1.83 -38.77
CA GLY A 185 -10.74 1.35 -39.53
C GLY A 185 -11.67 2.47 -40.04
N THR A 186 -11.93 3.50 -39.24
CA THR A 186 -12.85 4.60 -39.60
C THR A 186 -12.25 5.59 -40.60
N PHE A 187 -10.97 5.93 -40.47
CA PHE A 187 -10.32 6.95 -41.29
C PHE A 187 -9.63 6.41 -42.55
N GLY A 188 -9.75 5.10 -42.82
CA GLY A 188 -9.15 4.48 -44.00
C GLY A 188 -7.62 4.63 -44.05
N LEU A 189 -6.97 4.77 -42.89
CA LEU A 189 -5.52 4.88 -42.73
C LEU A 189 -4.85 3.54 -43.07
N THR A 190 -4.83 3.19 -44.36
CA THR A 190 -4.46 1.88 -44.95
C THR A 190 -5.30 0.72 -44.39
N PRO A 191 -5.49 -0.42 -45.10
CA PRO A 191 -6.31 -1.49 -44.55
C PRO A 191 -5.73 -1.91 -43.20
N ALA A 192 -6.55 -2.49 -42.31
CA ALA A 192 -6.14 -3.14 -41.06
C ALA A 192 -4.98 -4.16 -41.23
N LYS A 193 -4.51 -4.37 -42.46
CA LYS A 193 -3.41 -5.17 -42.93
C LYS A 193 -2.22 -4.26 -43.35
N GLY A 194 -1.50 -3.69 -42.39
CA GLY A 194 -0.42 -2.73 -42.64
C GLY A 194 0.35 -2.34 -41.36
N ALA A 195 1.20 -1.30 -41.43
CA ALA A 195 2.03 -0.85 -40.32
C ALA A 195 1.21 -0.47 -39.07
N THR A 196 0.03 0.12 -39.24
CA THR A 196 -0.89 0.48 -38.15
C THR A 196 -1.41 -0.75 -37.39
N GLY A 197 -1.78 -1.82 -38.10
CA GLY A 197 -2.19 -3.09 -37.50
C GLY A 197 -1.07 -3.73 -36.68
N ILE A 198 0.16 -3.70 -37.20
CA ILE A 198 1.35 -4.18 -36.47
C ILE A 198 1.55 -3.40 -35.17
N VAL A 199 1.45 -2.06 -35.20
CA VAL A 199 1.59 -1.23 -33.99
C VAL A 199 0.52 -1.58 -32.96
N VAL A 200 -0.74 -1.71 -33.37
CA VAL A 200 -1.85 -2.11 -32.48
C VAL A 200 -1.59 -3.48 -31.85
N GLU A 201 -1.16 -4.47 -32.64
CA GLU A 201 -0.86 -5.82 -32.16
C GLU A 201 0.35 -5.83 -31.21
N CYS A 202 1.39 -5.02 -31.48
CA CYS A 202 2.53 -4.86 -30.57
C CYS A 202 2.12 -4.22 -29.23
N VAL A 203 1.26 -3.19 -29.26
CA VAL A 203 0.71 -2.56 -28.05
C VAL A 203 -0.11 -3.57 -27.23
N ALA A 204 -0.96 -4.36 -27.89
CA ALA A 204 -1.72 -5.43 -27.24
C ALA A 204 -0.79 -6.52 -26.66
N LEU A 205 0.27 -6.89 -27.38
CA LEU A 205 1.27 -7.86 -26.93
C LEU A 205 2.02 -7.37 -25.70
N LEU A 206 2.33 -6.07 -25.61
CA LEU A 206 2.97 -5.46 -24.44
C LEU A 206 2.06 -5.43 -23.20
N ALA A 207 0.73 -5.40 -23.39
CA ALA A 207 -0.22 -5.48 -22.28
C ALA A 207 -0.17 -6.83 -21.56
N ILE A 208 0.10 -7.93 -22.27
CA ILE A 208 0.12 -9.30 -21.73
C ILE A 208 1.12 -9.46 -20.56
N PRO A 209 2.43 -9.15 -20.70
CA PRO A 209 3.37 -9.28 -19.59
C PRO A 209 3.05 -8.34 -18.42
N LEU A 210 2.48 -7.15 -18.67
CA LEU A 210 2.04 -6.23 -17.62
C LEU A 210 0.89 -6.82 -16.81
N LEU A 211 -0.12 -7.37 -17.50
CA LEU A 211 -1.22 -8.07 -16.85
C LEU A 211 -0.69 -9.30 -16.09
N TYR A 212 0.18 -10.11 -16.68
CA TYR A 212 0.79 -11.24 -15.98
C TYR A 212 1.52 -10.83 -14.69
N ALA A 213 2.34 -9.78 -14.76
CA ALA A 213 3.09 -9.26 -13.62
C ALA A 213 2.18 -8.77 -12.48
N SER A 214 0.91 -8.40 -12.74
CA SER A 214 0.01 -7.91 -11.70
C SER A 214 -0.46 -9.00 -10.74
N PHE A 215 -0.59 -10.26 -11.20
CA PHE A 215 -1.12 -11.36 -10.39
C PHE A 215 -0.12 -12.48 -10.12
N ALA A 216 0.89 -12.67 -10.99
CA ALA A 216 1.94 -13.68 -10.80
C ALA A 216 3.34 -13.09 -11.05
N PRO A 217 3.77 -12.08 -10.27
CA PRO A 217 5.07 -11.46 -10.49
C PRO A 217 6.21 -12.49 -10.28
N PRO A 218 7.12 -12.64 -11.26
CA PRO A 218 8.24 -13.55 -11.14
C PRO A 218 9.16 -13.14 -9.98
N ARG A 219 9.95 -14.10 -9.47
CA ARG A 219 10.77 -13.90 -8.26
C ARG A 219 11.72 -12.71 -8.35
N TRP A 220 12.35 -12.52 -9.50
CA TRP A 220 13.26 -11.39 -9.75
C TRP A 220 12.53 -10.05 -9.71
N LEU A 221 11.31 -9.98 -10.25
CA LEU A 221 10.50 -8.76 -10.27
C LEU A 221 10.00 -8.41 -8.88
N ARG A 222 9.60 -9.43 -8.10
CA ARG A 222 9.28 -9.23 -6.67
C ARG A 222 10.47 -8.75 -5.86
N ARG A 223 11.70 -9.16 -6.20
CA ARG A 223 12.92 -8.70 -5.53
C ARG A 223 13.18 -7.24 -5.85
N ALA A 224 13.22 -6.88 -7.13
CA ALA A 224 13.41 -5.50 -7.57
C ALA A 224 12.34 -4.54 -6.99
N TRP A 225 11.08 -4.97 -6.87
CA TRP A 225 10.02 -4.16 -6.25
C TRP A 225 10.10 -4.06 -4.72
N ARG A 226 10.83 -4.96 -4.05
CA ARG A 226 11.01 -4.97 -2.59
C ARG A 226 12.26 -4.23 -2.13
N GLU A 227 13.29 -4.14 -2.97
CA GLU A 227 14.55 -3.44 -2.67
C GLU A 227 14.30 -1.98 -2.24
N ASP A 228 13.37 -1.27 -2.88
CA ASP A 228 13.01 0.11 -2.52
C ASP A 228 12.39 0.22 -1.10
N GLU A 229 11.61 -0.78 -0.67
CA GLU A 229 11.03 -0.82 0.68
C GLU A 229 12.06 -1.20 1.74
N GLU A 230 12.95 -2.14 1.42
CA GLU A 230 13.97 -2.65 2.33
C GLU A 230 14.97 -1.54 2.71
N HIS A 231 15.51 -0.82 1.72
CA HIS A 231 16.39 0.33 1.98
C HIS A 231 15.69 1.47 2.70
N ALA A 232 14.39 1.64 2.48
CA ALA A 232 13.65 2.70 3.13
C ALA A 232 13.33 2.34 4.60
N TYR A 233 13.05 1.07 4.89
CA TYR A 233 12.96 0.53 6.26
C TYR A 233 14.30 0.60 7.01
N GLU A 234 15.40 0.23 6.36
CA GLU A 234 16.76 0.36 6.91
C GLU A 234 17.07 1.82 7.29
N ARG A 235 16.85 2.76 6.36
CA ARG A 235 17.04 4.20 6.62
C ARG A 235 16.14 4.75 7.72
N ALA A 236 14.90 4.27 7.83
CA ALA A 236 13.98 4.66 8.91
C ALA A 236 14.50 4.21 10.28
N THR A 237 14.93 2.94 10.35
CA THR A 237 15.47 2.33 11.56
C THR A 237 16.78 3.01 11.97
N GLU A 238 17.67 3.26 11.00
CA GLU A 238 18.91 4.01 11.19
C GLU A 238 18.63 5.45 11.66
N ALA A 239 17.64 6.14 11.07
CA ALA A 239 17.27 7.50 11.46
C ALA A 239 16.73 7.58 12.89
N LEU A 240 15.98 6.58 13.34
CA LEU A 240 15.55 6.45 14.73
C LEU A 240 16.75 6.26 15.69
N MET A 241 17.76 5.49 15.28
CA MET A 241 18.93 5.17 16.11
C MET A 241 20.03 6.23 16.09
N LEU A 242 20.17 7.05 15.04
CA LEU A 242 21.31 7.97 14.92
C LEU A 242 20.97 9.45 15.19
N PHE A 243 19.72 9.90 14.96
CA PHE A 243 19.44 11.34 14.80
C PHE A 243 18.37 11.93 15.71
N SER A 244 17.96 11.27 16.79
CA SER A 244 16.86 11.75 17.63
C SER A 244 17.34 12.09 19.05
N PRO A 245 17.46 13.38 19.40
CA PRO A 245 17.92 13.80 20.73
C PRO A 245 16.83 13.74 21.81
N ASP A 246 15.55 13.82 21.42
CA ASP A 246 14.42 13.94 22.34
C ASP A 246 13.27 12.97 21.99
N ARG A 247 12.46 12.61 23.00
CA ARG A 247 11.36 11.64 22.87
C ARG A 247 10.30 12.07 21.83
N ALA A 248 9.99 13.35 21.71
CA ALA A 248 8.99 13.85 20.77
C ALA A 248 9.47 13.73 19.30
N THR A 249 10.76 13.97 19.03
CA THR A 249 11.35 13.80 17.71
C THR A 249 11.37 12.33 17.28
N VAL A 250 11.73 11.41 18.18
CA VAL A 250 11.63 9.96 17.92
C VAL A 250 10.18 9.59 17.59
N ALA A 251 9.22 10.03 18.43
CA ALA A 251 7.81 9.72 18.27
C ALA A 251 7.26 10.23 16.93
N ARG A 252 7.59 11.47 16.54
CA ARG A 252 7.16 12.09 15.28
C ARG A 252 7.71 11.36 14.06
N ARG A 253 9.02 11.09 14.03
CA ARG A 253 9.66 10.36 12.91
C ARG A 253 9.20 8.92 12.83
N GLY A 254 9.04 8.28 13.99
CA GLY A 254 8.46 6.94 14.11
C GLY A 254 7.03 6.90 13.57
N LEU A 255 6.19 7.88 13.94
CA LEU A 255 4.82 8.00 13.50
C LEU A 255 4.71 8.21 11.99
N GLU A 256 5.49 9.11 11.41
CA GLU A 256 5.50 9.38 9.96
C GLU A 256 5.76 8.08 9.17
N TRP A 257 6.77 7.32 9.59
CA TRP A 257 7.14 6.06 8.97
C TRP A 257 6.10 4.95 9.21
N ALA A 258 5.56 4.86 10.42
CA ALA A 258 4.48 3.94 10.74
C ALA A 258 3.25 4.20 9.84
N MET A 259 2.86 5.46 9.68
CA MET A 259 1.75 5.87 8.82
C MET A 259 2.02 5.51 7.35
N ARG A 260 3.24 5.76 6.85
CA ARG A 260 3.65 5.38 5.49
C ARG A 260 3.67 3.87 5.27
N LEU A 261 4.09 3.09 6.26
CA LEU A 261 4.21 1.63 6.18
C LEU A 261 2.83 0.96 6.01
N VAL A 262 1.81 1.51 6.67
CA VAL A 262 0.44 0.97 6.61
C VAL A 262 -0.52 1.77 5.73
N GLY A 263 -0.05 2.86 5.11
CA GLY A 263 -0.89 3.76 4.31
C GLY A 263 -1.97 4.49 5.14
N ALA A 264 -1.68 4.79 6.41
CA ALA A 264 -2.56 5.57 7.26
C ALA A 264 -2.51 7.06 6.89
N GLN A 265 -3.62 7.75 7.09
CA GLN A 265 -3.74 9.19 6.78
C GLN A 265 -3.67 10.07 8.02
N ALA A 266 -3.93 9.50 9.18
CA ALA A 266 -3.81 10.18 10.46
C ALA A 266 -3.25 9.22 11.50
N GLY A 267 -2.62 9.74 12.55
CA GLY A 267 -2.10 8.93 13.64
C GLY A 267 -1.57 9.76 14.80
N ALA A 268 -1.38 9.10 15.93
CA ALA A 268 -0.84 9.71 17.14
C ALA A 268 0.00 8.71 17.94
N VAL A 269 0.99 9.24 18.67
CA VAL A 269 1.76 8.52 19.68
C VAL A 269 1.41 9.13 21.03
N VAL A 270 0.82 8.33 21.91
CA VAL A 270 0.28 8.78 23.20
C VAL A 270 0.95 7.99 24.33
N ALA A 271 1.53 8.69 25.30
CA ALA A 271 2.11 8.08 26.48
C ALA A 271 1.01 7.67 27.50
N VAL A 272 1.40 6.89 28.51
CA VAL A 272 0.47 6.31 29.51
C VAL A 272 -0.24 7.37 30.36
N ASP A 273 0.40 8.51 30.59
CA ASP A 273 -0.14 9.70 31.27
C ASP A 273 -1.11 10.51 30.40
N GLY A 274 -1.30 10.08 29.16
CA GLY A 274 -2.11 10.76 28.16
C GLY A 274 -1.38 11.89 27.44
N GLU A 275 -0.08 12.11 27.66
CA GLU A 275 0.72 13.05 26.91
C GLU A 275 0.79 12.64 25.43
N VAL A 276 0.60 13.59 24.52
CA VAL A 276 0.72 13.35 23.08
C VAL A 276 2.15 13.66 22.66
N LEU A 277 2.95 12.61 22.45
CA LEU A 277 4.35 12.74 22.01
C LEU A 277 4.46 13.16 20.54
N ALA A 278 3.49 12.75 19.71
CA ALA A 278 3.37 13.16 18.32
C ALA A 278 1.95 12.95 17.78
N SER A 279 1.53 13.79 16.84
CA SER A 279 0.33 13.58 16.03
C SER A 279 0.55 14.08 14.61
N ASP A 280 -0.08 13.42 13.63
CA ASP A 280 -0.06 13.83 12.22
C ASP A 280 -1.40 13.50 11.56
N GLY A 281 -1.94 14.43 10.76
CA GLY A 281 -3.23 14.28 10.08
C GLY A 281 -4.47 14.15 10.97
N VAL A 282 -4.36 14.37 12.29
CA VAL A 282 -5.47 14.22 13.26
C VAL A 282 -6.11 15.57 13.57
N SER A 283 -7.44 15.69 13.48
CA SER A 283 -8.16 16.88 13.96
C SER A 283 -8.22 16.94 15.51
N PRO A 284 -8.45 18.11 16.13
CA PRO A 284 -8.50 18.23 17.59
C PRO A 284 -9.53 17.29 18.25
N ASP A 285 -10.69 17.12 17.63
CA ASP A 285 -11.75 16.24 18.12
C ASP A 285 -11.38 14.76 17.97
N GLU A 286 -10.76 14.37 16.85
CA GLU A 286 -10.24 13.00 16.65
C GLU A 286 -9.10 12.68 17.61
N LEU A 287 -8.26 13.66 17.96
CA LEU A 287 -7.17 13.48 18.91
C LEU A 287 -7.72 13.17 20.31
N ALA A 288 -8.84 13.77 20.71
CA ALA A 288 -9.51 13.44 21.97
C ALA A 288 -9.99 11.97 21.98
N VAL A 289 -10.58 11.50 20.86
CA VAL A 289 -10.99 10.10 20.71
C VAL A 289 -9.79 9.15 20.78
N LEU A 290 -8.67 9.50 20.13
CA LEU A 290 -7.44 8.70 20.16
C LEU A 290 -6.84 8.63 21.57
N ARG A 291 -6.84 9.74 22.32
CA ARG A 291 -6.37 9.77 23.72
C ARG A 291 -7.24 8.91 24.62
N GLN A 292 -8.56 8.99 24.48
CA GLN A 292 -9.48 8.12 25.22
C GLN A 292 -9.23 6.64 24.89
N THR A 293 -9.05 6.33 23.61
CA THR A 293 -8.73 4.98 23.13
C THR A 293 -7.41 4.43 23.68
N ALA A 294 -6.40 5.30 23.87
CA ALA A 294 -5.15 4.93 24.55
C ALA A 294 -5.38 4.65 26.04
N GLY A 295 -6.11 5.53 26.73
CA GLY A 295 -6.42 5.39 28.17
C GLY A 295 -7.20 4.12 28.50
N ASP A 296 -8.21 3.79 27.70
CA ASP A 296 -9.00 2.55 27.86
C ASP A 296 -8.12 1.30 27.68
N ARG A 297 -7.12 1.36 26.79
CA ARG A 297 -6.18 0.25 26.54
C ARG A 297 -5.09 0.12 27.59
N ALA A 298 -4.61 1.21 28.16
CA ALA A 298 -3.68 1.19 29.28
C ALA A 298 -4.29 0.44 30.49
N GLN A 299 -5.60 0.57 30.70
CA GLN A 299 -6.34 -0.08 31.79
C GLN A 299 -6.64 -1.57 31.53
N ALA A 300 -6.74 -1.99 30.27
CA ALA A 300 -7.12 -3.36 29.90
C ALA A 300 -5.97 -4.41 29.98
N GLY A 301 -4.72 -3.99 30.17
CA GLY A 301 -3.55 -4.88 30.20
C GLY A 301 -3.17 -5.46 28.83
N SER A 302 -1.95 -6.01 28.70
CA SER A 302 -1.32 -6.41 27.43
C SER A 302 -1.91 -7.66 26.74
N GLY A 303 -3.24 -7.84 26.77
CA GLY A 303 -3.93 -8.90 26.06
C GLY A 303 -4.08 -8.58 24.58
N ARG A 304 -3.48 -9.40 23.69
CA ARG A 304 -3.87 -9.48 22.27
C ARG A 304 -5.33 -9.91 22.20
N ILE A 305 -6.27 -8.99 22.12
CA ILE A 305 -7.68 -9.32 21.87
C ILE A 305 -8.26 -8.38 20.82
N GLY A 306 -8.69 -8.96 19.71
CA GLY A 306 -9.33 -8.26 18.61
C GLY A 306 -10.66 -7.66 19.02
N SER A 307 -10.83 -6.34 18.83
CA SER A 307 -12.14 -5.71 18.95
C SER A 307 -12.74 -5.49 17.57
N ARG A 308 -13.88 -6.15 17.38
CA ARG A 308 -14.72 -6.19 16.17
C ARG A 308 -15.38 -4.84 15.82
N GLN A 309 -15.00 -3.75 16.50
CA GLN A 309 -15.75 -2.49 16.54
C GLN A 309 -14.95 -1.24 16.14
N MET A 310 -13.64 -1.36 15.85
CA MET A 310 -12.83 -0.26 15.31
C MET A 310 -12.00 -0.75 14.13
N ARG A 311 -12.68 -1.02 13.01
CA ARG A 311 -12.05 -1.50 11.78
C ARG A 311 -11.06 -0.51 11.13
N HIS A 312 -11.10 0.76 11.56
CA HIS A 312 -10.35 1.87 10.99
C HIS A 312 -9.15 2.34 11.83
N ILE A 313 -8.92 1.82 13.04
CA ILE A 313 -7.84 2.28 13.92
C ILE A 313 -7.00 1.08 14.34
N ALA A 314 -5.72 1.04 13.94
CA ALA A 314 -4.76 0.10 14.47
C ALA A 314 -4.06 0.74 15.68
N SER A 315 -4.00 -0.02 16.78
CA SER A 315 -3.39 0.42 18.03
C SER A 315 -2.38 -0.62 18.46
N LEU A 316 -1.16 -0.16 18.72
CA LEU A 316 -0.07 -0.98 19.21
C LEU A 316 0.47 -0.39 20.50
N THR A 317 0.63 -1.26 21.49
CA THR A 317 1.26 -0.89 22.76
C THR A 317 2.75 -1.18 22.66
N LEU A 318 3.54 -0.12 22.78
CA LEU A 318 4.99 -0.16 22.82
C LEU A 318 5.42 -0.30 24.29
N PRO A 319 6.11 -1.40 24.66
CA PRO A 319 6.69 -1.51 25.99
C PRO A 319 7.87 -0.55 26.07
N VAL A 320 7.71 0.53 26.83
CA VAL A 320 8.76 1.51 27.17
C VAL A 320 8.88 1.49 28.69
N GLY A 321 10.10 1.61 29.22
CA GLY A 321 10.41 1.32 30.63
C GLY A 321 9.61 2.12 31.66
N ASP A 322 9.17 3.34 31.35
CA ASP A 322 8.34 4.20 32.23
C ASP A 322 6.83 3.99 32.08
N GLY A 323 6.41 3.06 31.23
CA GLY A 323 5.01 2.77 30.98
C GLY A 323 4.70 2.59 29.49
N PRO A 324 3.60 1.91 29.17
CA PRO A 324 3.22 1.63 27.79
C PRO A 324 3.00 2.93 26.99
N VAL A 325 3.64 3.04 25.84
CA VAL A 325 3.35 4.09 24.85
C VAL A 325 2.44 3.50 23.77
N HIS A 326 1.36 4.18 23.42
CA HIS A 326 0.42 3.72 22.42
C HIS A 326 0.68 4.39 21.08
N LEU A 327 1.01 3.58 20.06
CA LEU A 327 1.03 3.99 18.66
C LEU A 327 -0.36 3.73 18.07
N LEU A 328 -1.02 4.80 17.63
CA LEU A 328 -2.36 4.77 17.04
C LEU A 328 -2.26 5.26 15.60
N VAL A 329 -2.73 4.46 14.66
CA VAL A 329 -2.81 4.84 13.24
C VAL A 329 -4.22 4.64 12.72
N VAL A 330 -4.74 5.66 12.04
CA VAL A 330 -6.09 5.72 11.49
C VAL A 330 -6.03 5.51 9.98
N SER A 331 -6.79 4.51 9.54
CA SER A 331 -6.91 4.14 8.14
C SER A 331 -7.59 5.26 7.36
N GLY A 332 -7.04 5.65 6.21
CA GLY A 332 -7.68 6.64 5.35
C GLY A 332 -8.99 6.13 4.71
N PRO A 333 -9.80 7.04 4.12
CA PRO A 333 -11.09 6.72 3.48
C PRO A 333 -10.93 5.79 2.26
N PHE A 334 -9.70 5.64 1.75
CA PHE A 334 -9.37 4.80 0.59
C PHE A 334 -8.76 3.43 0.97
N SER A 335 -8.58 3.13 2.26
CA SER A 335 -8.15 1.81 2.75
C SER A 335 -8.71 1.53 4.16
N PRO A 336 -10.04 1.35 4.31
CA PRO A 336 -10.73 1.33 5.60
C PRO A 336 -10.38 0.15 6.54
N LEU A 337 -9.49 -0.75 6.11
CA LEU A 337 -9.07 -1.94 6.86
C LEU A 337 -7.57 -2.12 6.69
N PHE A 338 -6.86 -2.29 7.80
CA PHE A 338 -5.48 -2.77 7.81
C PHE A 338 -5.49 -4.29 7.58
N GLY A 339 -4.77 -4.78 6.57
CA GLY A 339 -4.60 -6.21 6.33
C GLY A 339 -3.63 -6.84 7.33
N SER A 340 -3.57 -8.17 7.35
CA SER A 340 -2.70 -8.92 8.29
C SER A 340 -1.21 -8.71 8.02
N GLU A 341 -0.81 -8.47 6.77
CA GLU A 341 0.58 -8.17 6.41
C GLU A 341 0.97 -6.77 6.90
N GLU A 342 0.10 -5.78 6.71
CA GLU A 342 0.31 -4.41 7.19
C GLU A 342 0.38 -4.36 8.72
N GLN A 343 -0.50 -5.10 9.40
CA GLN A 343 -0.46 -5.23 10.87
C GLN A 343 0.84 -5.89 11.34
N SER A 344 1.28 -6.98 10.71
CA SER A 344 2.53 -7.66 11.10
C SER A 344 3.76 -6.78 10.89
N ARG A 345 3.79 -5.98 9.81
CA ARG A 345 4.90 -5.04 9.57
C ARG A 345 4.88 -3.89 10.57
N LEU A 346 3.70 -3.39 10.90
CA LEU A 346 3.55 -2.34 11.92
C LEU A 346 3.94 -2.85 13.32
N GLU A 347 3.56 -4.09 13.69
CA GLU A 347 4.02 -4.77 14.92
C GLU A 347 5.55 -4.87 14.97
N GLN A 348 6.18 -5.26 13.85
CA GLN A 348 7.63 -5.39 13.78
C GLN A 348 8.32 -4.03 13.91
N TYR A 349 7.83 -3.00 13.21
CA TYR A 349 8.41 -1.65 13.29
C TYR A 349 8.17 -0.96 14.64
N ALA A 350 7.01 -1.23 15.26
CA ALA A 350 6.68 -0.77 16.61
C ALA A 350 7.77 -1.17 17.63
N SER A 351 8.33 -2.38 17.53
CA SER A 351 9.42 -2.79 18.41
C SER A 351 10.67 -1.91 18.28
N SER A 352 10.98 -1.42 17.07
CA SER A 352 12.10 -0.52 16.81
C SER A 352 11.84 0.88 17.37
N ILE A 353 10.59 1.37 17.28
CA ILE A 353 10.19 2.63 17.91
C ILE A 353 10.29 2.54 19.43
N ALA A 354 9.81 1.43 20.03
CA ALA A 354 9.88 1.21 21.47
C ALA A 354 11.33 1.29 21.97
N LEU A 355 12.24 0.58 21.31
CA LEU A 355 13.67 0.60 21.63
C LEU A 355 14.30 1.99 21.49
N ALA A 356 13.94 2.73 20.43
CA ALA A 356 14.45 4.09 20.22
C ALA A 356 13.95 5.07 21.30
N LEU A 357 12.68 4.97 21.70
CA LEU A 357 12.10 5.76 22.79
C LEU A 357 12.77 5.43 24.13
N ASP A 358 13.02 4.16 24.42
CA ASP A 358 13.73 3.73 25.63
C ASP A 358 15.17 4.26 25.67
N ARG A 359 15.88 4.23 24.54
CA ARG A 359 17.24 4.77 24.47
C ARG A 359 17.26 6.26 24.79
N VAL A 360 16.38 7.05 24.18
CA VAL A 360 16.36 8.50 24.41
C VAL A 360 15.96 8.81 25.85
N ARG A 361 14.99 8.09 26.40
CA ARG A 361 14.62 8.19 27.82
C ARG A 361 15.81 7.93 28.74
N LEU A 362 16.54 6.84 28.52
CA LEU A 362 17.74 6.52 29.31
C LEU A 362 18.82 7.59 29.16
N SER A 363 18.96 8.18 27.97
CA SER A 363 19.90 9.28 27.74
C SER A 363 19.49 10.56 28.47
N GLU A 364 18.21 10.91 28.45
CA GLU A 364 17.63 12.06 29.17
C GLU A 364 17.78 11.87 30.68
N GLU A 365 17.52 10.67 31.20
CA GLU A 365 17.68 10.35 32.62
C GLU A 365 19.15 10.49 33.08
N VAL A 366 20.09 9.97 32.29
CA VAL A 366 21.53 10.09 32.58
C VAL A 366 21.98 11.55 32.55
N ALA A 367 21.52 12.34 31.56
CA ALA A 367 21.86 13.76 31.46
C ALA A 367 21.29 14.56 32.64
N SER A 368 20.02 14.33 33.00
CA SER A 368 19.36 14.99 34.14
C SER A 368 20.08 14.67 35.44
N ARG A 369 20.46 13.41 35.66
CA ARG A 369 21.14 12.98 36.89
C ARG A 369 22.56 13.56 36.98
N SER A 370 23.23 13.73 35.85
CA SER A 370 24.54 14.37 35.79
C SER A 370 24.44 15.86 36.10
N ALA A 371 23.46 16.57 35.56
CA ALA A 371 23.21 17.98 35.85
C ALA A 371 22.81 18.22 37.32
N GLU A 372 22.03 17.32 37.92
CA GLU A 372 21.71 17.38 39.36
C GLU A 372 22.96 17.20 40.22
N LEU A 373 23.82 16.24 39.90
CA LEU A 373 25.09 16.04 40.59
C LEU A 373 26.02 17.25 40.46
N GLU A 374 26.11 17.85 39.27
CA GLU A 374 26.87 19.08 39.04
C GLU A 374 26.32 20.24 39.88
N ALA A 375 25.00 20.44 39.89
CA ALA A 375 24.37 21.48 40.71
C ALA A 375 24.59 21.28 42.22
N VAL A 376 24.58 20.02 42.70
CA VAL A 376 24.90 19.70 44.10
C VAL A 376 26.37 19.98 44.40
N ILE A 377 27.28 19.61 43.49
CA ILE A 377 28.71 19.91 43.62
C ILE A 377 28.93 21.43 43.69
N ASP A 378 28.28 22.19 42.81
CA ASP A 378 28.39 23.65 42.78
C ASP A 378 27.83 24.29 44.05
N ALA A 379 26.66 23.84 44.53
CA ALA A 379 26.10 24.32 45.80
C ALA A 379 27.01 24.01 47.00
N ILE A 380 27.66 22.84 47.01
CA ILE A 380 28.63 22.47 48.04
C ILE A 380 29.90 23.33 47.95
N ASN A 381 30.34 23.70 46.75
CA ASN A 381 31.45 24.64 46.55
C ASN A 381 31.08 26.04 47.07
N ASP A 382 29.86 26.51 46.83
CA ASP A 382 29.38 27.83 47.29
C ASP A 382 29.17 27.92 48.81
N MET A 383 28.88 26.81 49.48
CA MET A 383 28.67 26.75 50.93
C MET A 383 29.96 26.78 51.78
N GLY A 384 31.15 26.78 51.16
CA GLY A 384 32.42 26.78 51.87
C GLY A 384 33.05 25.39 51.96
N GLU A 385 33.03 24.74 53.13
CA GLU A 385 33.63 23.41 53.32
C GLU A 385 32.66 22.28 52.94
N GLY A 386 33.10 21.37 52.06
CA GLY A 386 32.20 20.38 51.46
C GLY A 386 32.85 19.03 51.18
N LEU A 387 32.25 17.97 51.72
CA LEU A 387 32.67 16.57 51.53
C LEU A 387 31.45 15.69 51.21
N LEU A 388 31.47 15.00 50.07
CA LEU A 388 30.47 13.98 49.71
C LEU A 388 31.03 12.59 50.00
N VAL A 389 30.31 11.84 50.84
CA VAL A 389 30.67 10.48 51.25
C VAL A 389 29.53 9.54 50.88
N ARG A 390 29.85 8.41 50.24
CA ARG A 390 28.87 7.37 49.91
C ARG A 390 28.47 6.63 51.18
N SER A 391 27.30 5.98 51.19
CA SER A 391 26.78 5.24 52.37
C SER A 391 27.71 4.14 52.91
N ASN A 392 28.70 3.70 52.13
CA ASN A 392 29.76 2.77 52.55
C ASN A 392 31.02 3.46 53.12
N GLY A 393 30.96 4.75 53.43
CA GLY A 393 32.07 5.52 54.01
C GLY A 393 33.11 6.03 53.01
N ARG A 394 32.97 5.73 51.71
CA ARG A 394 33.94 6.15 50.69
C ARG A 394 33.67 7.58 50.23
N VAL A 395 34.69 8.44 50.30
CA VAL A 395 34.62 9.82 49.78
C VAL A 395 34.54 9.80 48.26
N ILE A 396 33.57 10.53 47.72
CA ILE A 396 33.27 10.63 46.27
C ILE A 396 33.75 11.98 45.72
N PHE A 397 33.69 13.03 46.55
CA PHE A 397 34.07 14.38 46.18
C PHE A 397 34.43 15.20 47.42
N ALA A 398 35.44 16.06 47.30
CA ALA A 398 35.83 17.04 48.31
C ALA A 398 36.21 18.33 47.58
N ASN A 399 35.69 19.47 48.03
CA ASN A 399 35.96 20.76 47.40
C ASN A 399 37.30 21.36 47.84
N ASP A 400 37.75 22.40 47.13
CA ASP A 400 39.10 22.97 47.32
C ASP A 400 39.28 23.62 48.70
N ALA A 401 38.22 24.20 49.27
CA ALA A 401 38.24 24.72 50.64
C ALA A 401 38.52 23.60 51.66
N TYR A 402 37.81 22.48 51.56
CA TYR A 402 38.02 21.32 52.42
C TYR A 402 39.44 20.74 52.28
N ARG A 403 39.95 20.62 51.04
CA ARG A 403 41.33 20.14 50.78
C ARG A 403 42.39 21.09 51.34
N THR A 404 42.16 22.40 51.23
CA THR A 404 43.10 23.42 51.72
C THR A 404 43.19 23.41 53.24
N ILE A 405 42.07 23.17 53.94
CA ILE A 405 42.00 23.18 55.41
C ILE A 405 42.50 21.86 56.00
N THR A 406 42.12 20.72 55.42
CA THR A 406 42.54 19.41 55.91
C THR A 406 43.95 19.02 55.47
N GLY A 407 44.52 19.72 54.48
CA GLY A 407 45.81 19.38 53.87
C GLY A 407 45.81 18.04 53.12
N ALA A 408 44.64 17.41 52.97
CA ALA A 408 44.50 16.10 52.36
C ALA A 408 44.53 16.22 50.83
N SER A 409 45.40 15.44 50.18
CA SER A 409 45.45 15.41 48.71
C SER A 409 44.24 14.65 48.15
N ALA A 410 43.86 14.93 46.89
CA ALA A 410 42.75 14.22 46.24
C ALA A 410 42.92 12.69 46.23
N SER A 411 44.16 12.21 46.25
CA SER A 411 44.50 10.79 46.35
C SER A 411 44.30 10.19 47.74
N ASP A 412 44.51 10.96 48.81
CA ASP A 412 44.37 10.46 50.20
C ASP A 412 42.89 10.28 50.58
N LEU A 413 42.04 11.19 50.13
CA LEU A 413 40.60 11.17 50.42
C LEU A 413 39.86 10.06 49.65
N MET A 414 40.27 9.76 48.42
CA MET A 414 39.58 8.77 47.58
C MET A 414 39.94 7.30 47.88
N TYR A 415 41.02 7.06 48.63
CA TYR A 415 41.57 5.72 48.92
C TYR A 415 41.17 5.16 50.29
N ASP A 416 40.72 5.99 51.24
CA ASP A 416 40.52 5.53 52.62
C ASP A 416 39.10 5.02 52.90
N ALA A 417 38.90 3.72 52.65
CA ALA A 417 37.85 2.93 53.28
C ALA A 417 38.28 1.47 53.32
N GLY A 418 39.24 1.14 54.19
CA GLY A 418 39.69 -0.26 54.31
C GLY A 418 40.63 -0.64 55.46
N SER A 419 41.14 0.27 56.29
CA SER A 419 42.03 -0.17 57.38
C SER A 419 41.91 0.63 58.67
N THR A 420 40.96 0.26 59.51
CA THR A 420 41.14 0.39 60.97
C THR A 420 40.43 -0.77 61.68
N ARG A 421 41.21 -1.79 62.05
CA ARG A 421 40.93 -2.65 63.21
C ARG A 421 40.94 -1.76 64.47
N PRO A 422 40.20 -2.14 65.52
CA PRO A 422 40.94 -2.49 66.73
C PRO A 422 40.39 -3.73 67.47
N THR A 423 41.31 -4.29 68.25
CA THR A 423 41.16 -5.26 69.36
C THR A 423 40.14 -4.86 70.41
#